data_AF-A0A946EXD9-F1
#
_entry.id   AF-A0A946EXD9-F1
#
_cell.length_a   1.000
_cell.length_b   1.000
_cell.length_c   1.000
_cell.angle_alpha   90.00
_cell.angle_beta   90.00
_cell.angle_gamma   90.00
#
_symmetry.space_group_name_H-M   'P 1'
#
loop_
_entity.id
_entity.type
_entity.pdbx_description
1 polymer ?
#
loop_
_entity_poly.entity_id
_entity_poly.type
_entity_poly.pdbx_seq_one_letter_code
_entity_poly.pdbx_strand_id
1 'polypeptide(L)'
;MKKLLLIFIFFFSIFSACTEKAELPMHPTDWLIAESSESHMAKIAESGIKSCQSCHGEPVLNDFYGGSSSVSCYECHAGGPSGHPVWNEWMQPESESFHGIALNNRGALDCGSCHGLELTGRIAVGCDICHTTEALTNWLP
;
A
#
# COMPACT_ATOMS: atom_id res chain seq x y z
N MET A 1 40.97 -46.86 8.81
CA MET A 1 40.99 -45.99 7.62
C MET A 1 39.63 -45.85 6.90
N LYS A 2 38.75 -46.87 6.84
CA LYS A 2 37.43 -46.74 6.16
C LYS A 2 36.35 -45.97 6.95
N LYS A 3 36.45 -45.85 8.28
CA LYS A 3 35.46 -45.13 9.11
C LYS A 3 35.61 -43.60 9.10
N LEU A 4 36.78 -43.07 8.72
CA LEU A 4 37.03 -41.63 8.65
C LEU A 4 36.53 -41.00 7.32
N LEU A 5 36.42 -41.82 6.27
CA LEU A 5 35.94 -41.39 4.95
C LEU A 5 34.42 -41.14 4.92
N LEU A 6 33.65 -41.82 5.77
CA LEU A 6 32.18 -41.68 5.84
C LEU A 6 31.72 -40.40 6.55
N ILE A 7 32.55 -39.82 7.43
CA ILE A 7 32.21 -38.57 8.13
C ILE A 7 32.41 -37.35 7.22
N PHE A 8 33.35 -37.43 6.27
CA PHE A 8 33.62 -36.32 5.34
C PHE A 8 32.55 -36.16 4.25
N ILE A 9 31.81 -37.23 3.93
CA ILE A 9 30.74 -37.22 2.92
C ILE A 9 29.46 -36.59 3.48
N PHE A 10 29.23 -36.63 4.80
CA PHE A 10 28.03 -36.07 5.41
C PHE A 10 28.08 -34.54 5.60
N PHE A 11 29.27 -33.94 5.61
CA PHE A 11 29.44 -32.50 5.80
C PHE A 11 29.38 -31.69 4.49
N PHE A 12 29.48 -32.35 3.33
CA PHE A 12 29.52 -31.67 2.03
C PHE A 12 28.15 -31.53 1.36
N SER A 13 27.10 -32.17 1.89
CA SER A 13 25.76 -32.17 1.29
C SER A 13 24.87 -31.00 1.72
N ILE A 14 25.33 -30.15 2.65
CA ILE A 14 24.52 -29.05 3.22
C ILE A 14 24.79 -27.69 2.56
N PHE A 15 25.79 -27.59 1.67
CA PHE A 15 26.19 -26.31 1.05
C PHE A 15 25.66 -26.10 -0.38
N SER A 16 25.00 -27.07 -1.00
CA SER A 16 24.53 -26.94 -2.40
C SER A 16 23.09 -26.44 -2.55
N ALA A 17 22.38 -26.13 -1.47
CA ALA A 17 20.95 -25.74 -1.53
C ALA A 17 20.69 -24.22 -1.55
N CYS A 18 21.71 -23.37 -1.52
CA CYS A 18 21.54 -21.91 -1.52
C CYS A 18 22.38 -21.24 -2.62
N THR A 19 22.27 -21.67 -3.88
CA THR A 19 23.03 -21.06 -4.98
C THR A 19 22.25 -20.06 -5.83
N GLU A 20 20.95 -19.92 -5.62
CA GLU A 20 20.12 -18.98 -6.38
C GLU A 20 19.14 -18.23 -5.47
N LYS A 21 19.11 -16.90 -5.62
CA LYS A 21 18.08 -16.06 -5.01
C LYS A 21 16.80 -16.41 -5.76
N ALA A 22 15.91 -17.18 -5.14
CA ALA A 22 14.60 -17.43 -5.72
C ALA A 22 13.89 -16.08 -5.90
N GLU A 23 13.68 -15.67 -7.15
CA GLU A 23 12.76 -14.58 -7.50
C GLU A 23 11.33 -15.11 -7.36
N LEU A 24 10.92 -15.33 -6.12
CA LEU A 24 9.51 -15.61 -5.84
C LEU A 24 8.73 -14.33 -6.14
N PRO A 25 7.63 -14.41 -6.92
CA PRO A 25 6.75 -13.27 -7.10
C PRO A 25 6.20 -12.89 -5.72
N MET A 26 6.68 -11.76 -5.19
CA MET A 26 6.32 -11.25 -3.86
C MET A 26 4.85 -10.80 -3.82
N HIS A 27 4.26 -10.57 -4.99
CA HIS A 27 2.88 -10.13 -5.21
C HIS A 27 2.18 -11.03 -6.26
N PRO A 28 0.85 -11.14 -6.23
CA PRO A 28 0.09 -11.89 -7.23
C PRO A 28 0.27 -11.36 -8.65
N THR A 29 -0.02 -12.19 -9.66
CA THR A 29 0.07 -11.79 -11.08
C THR A 29 -0.86 -10.63 -11.43
N ASP A 30 -2.01 -10.54 -10.76
CA ASP A 30 -3.03 -9.51 -11.03
C ASP A 30 -2.80 -8.20 -10.23
N TRP A 31 -1.61 -8.01 -9.65
CA TRP A 31 -1.29 -6.89 -8.75
C TRP A 31 -1.64 -5.49 -9.31
N LEU A 32 -1.48 -5.30 -10.62
CA LEU A 32 -1.73 -4.02 -11.30
C LEU A 32 -3.13 -3.93 -11.95
N ILE A 33 -3.98 -4.94 -11.80
CA ILE A 33 -5.33 -4.95 -12.37
C ILE A 33 -6.30 -4.39 -11.32
N ALA A 34 -6.73 -3.13 -11.47
CA ALA A 34 -7.52 -2.40 -10.47
C ALA A 34 -8.75 -3.19 -9.94
N GLU A 35 -9.48 -3.86 -10.83
CA GLU A 35 -10.70 -4.61 -10.51
C GLU A 35 -10.45 -6.00 -9.90
N SER A 36 -9.19 -6.42 -9.77
CA SER A 36 -8.87 -7.72 -9.18
C SER A 36 -8.94 -7.67 -7.65
N SER A 37 -9.44 -8.74 -7.03
CA SER A 37 -9.35 -8.95 -5.58
C SER A 37 -7.91 -9.14 -5.08
N GLU A 38 -6.99 -9.37 -6.01
CA GLU A 38 -5.55 -9.52 -5.77
C GLU A 38 -4.74 -8.26 -6.15
N SER A 39 -5.44 -7.17 -6.51
CA SER A 39 -4.80 -5.89 -6.82
C SER A 39 -4.14 -5.27 -5.59
N HIS A 40 -3.14 -4.42 -5.82
CA HIS A 40 -2.53 -3.66 -4.74
C HIS A 40 -3.52 -2.75 -4.02
N MET A 41 -4.50 -2.19 -4.73
CA MET A 41 -5.56 -1.40 -4.13
C MET A 41 -6.42 -2.25 -3.19
N ALA A 42 -6.78 -3.47 -3.59
CA ALA A 42 -7.53 -4.39 -2.73
C ALA A 42 -6.75 -4.74 -1.45
N LYS A 43 -5.45 -5.02 -1.57
CA LYS A 43 -4.60 -5.32 -0.39
C LYS A 43 -4.40 -4.10 0.50
N ILE A 44 -4.23 -2.91 -0.08
CA ILE A 44 -4.14 -1.65 0.68
C ILE A 44 -5.45 -1.40 1.42
N ALA A 45 -6.61 -1.58 0.79
CA ALA A 45 -7.91 -1.43 1.44
C ALA A 45 -8.14 -2.48 2.55
N GLU A 46 -7.49 -3.63 2.50
CA GLU A 46 -7.58 -4.65 3.56
C GLU A 46 -6.67 -4.31 4.75
N SER A 47 -5.37 -4.10 4.51
CA SER A 47 -4.35 -4.05 5.56
C SER A 47 -3.69 -2.68 5.78
N GLY A 48 -3.98 -1.71 4.92
CA GLY A 48 -3.20 -0.47 4.82
C GLY A 48 -1.80 -0.70 4.25
N ILE A 49 -0.97 0.35 4.33
CA ILE A 49 0.35 0.41 3.65
C ILE A 49 1.56 0.13 4.57
N LYS A 50 1.34 -0.01 5.88
CA LYS A 50 2.45 -0.07 6.86
C LYS A 50 3.39 -1.25 6.62
N SER A 51 2.85 -2.41 6.25
CA SER A 51 3.66 -3.59 5.94
C SER A 51 4.48 -3.41 4.66
N CYS A 52 3.93 -2.71 3.67
CA CYS A 52 4.58 -2.43 2.39
C CYS A 52 5.88 -1.64 2.57
N GLN A 53 5.91 -0.72 3.55
CA GLN A 53 7.06 0.13 3.86
C GLN A 53 8.34 -0.65 4.21
N SER A 54 8.21 -1.89 4.72
CA SER A 54 9.37 -2.73 5.05
C SER A 54 10.26 -3.05 3.85
N CYS A 55 9.71 -3.02 2.64
CA CYS A 55 10.45 -3.24 1.40
C CYS A 55 10.41 -2.03 0.45
N HIS A 56 9.29 -1.32 0.42
CA HIS A 56 9.05 -0.21 -0.51
C HIS A 56 9.43 1.17 0.04
N GLY A 57 9.99 1.24 1.24
CA GLY A 57 10.44 2.50 1.81
C GLY A 57 11.42 2.28 2.97
N GLU A 58 11.62 3.33 3.74
CA GLU A 58 12.41 3.33 4.96
C GLU A 58 11.51 3.61 6.18
N PRO A 59 11.23 2.61 7.03
CA PRO A 59 10.35 2.77 8.19
C PRO A 59 10.75 3.91 9.13
N VAL A 60 12.06 4.15 9.27
CA VAL A 60 12.60 5.21 10.14
C VAL A 60 12.30 6.61 9.58
N LEU A 61 12.23 6.73 8.25
CA LEU A 61 11.94 8.00 7.55
C LEU A 61 10.45 8.17 7.26
N ASN A 62 9.64 7.13 7.51
CA ASN A 62 8.24 7.06 7.17
C ASN A 62 7.98 7.37 5.67
N ASP A 63 8.80 6.82 4.78
CA ASP A 63 8.69 7.05 3.34
C ASP A 63 8.25 5.80 2.55
N PHE A 64 8.07 5.98 1.24
CA PHE A 64 7.74 4.94 0.27
C PHE A 64 8.50 5.16 -1.05
N TYR A 65 9.78 5.53 -0.95
CA TYR A 65 10.62 5.90 -2.11
C TYR A 65 11.35 4.72 -2.76
N GLY A 66 10.92 3.49 -2.49
CA GLY A 66 11.41 2.28 -3.14
C GLY A 66 12.17 1.34 -2.23
N GLY A 67 12.85 1.85 -1.19
CA GLY A 67 13.56 1.03 -0.20
C GLY A 67 14.40 -0.09 -0.82
N SER A 68 14.36 -1.28 -0.20
CA SER A 68 15.06 -2.48 -0.71
C SER A 68 14.43 -3.10 -1.97
N SER A 69 13.16 -2.80 -2.26
CA SER A 69 12.47 -3.26 -3.47
C SER A 69 12.85 -2.49 -4.73
N SER A 70 13.36 -1.26 -4.57
CA SER A 70 13.57 -0.27 -5.64
C SER A 70 12.31 0.12 -6.43
N VAL A 71 11.11 -0.15 -5.89
CA VAL A 71 9.81 0.23 -6.50
C VAL A 71 9.11 1.26 -5.62
N SER A 72 9.10 2.51 -6.08
CA SER A 72 8.50 3.64 -5.37
C SER A 72 7.02 3.81 -5.69
N CYS A 73 6.19 4.13 -4.69
CA CYS A 73 4.78 4.50 -4.94
C CYS A 73 4.67 5.70 -5.90
N TYR A 74 5.68 6.57 -5.88
CA TYR A 74 5.72 7.81 -6.65
C TYR A 74 6.04 7.61 -8.13
N GLU A 75 6.43 6.40 -8.56
CA GLU A 75 6.63 6.08 -9.98
C GLU A 75 5.31 6.13 -10.76
N CYS A 76 4.22 5.68 -10.13
CA CYS A 76 2.89 5.63 -10.74
C CYS A 76 1.90 6.63 -10.12
N HIS A 77 2.05 6.96 -8.83
CA HIS A 77 1.15 7.85 -8.11
C HIS A 77 1.87 9.12 -7.67
N ALA A 78 1.63 10.23 -8.37
CA ALA A 78 2.24 11.51 -8.01
C ALA A 78 1.92 11.95 -6.57
N GLY A 79 0.72 11.63 -6.06
CA GLY A 79 0.31 11.86 -4.66
C GLY A 79 0.84 10.81 -3.66
N GLY A 80 1.75 9.94 -4.10
CA GLY A 80 2.39 8.92 -3.28
C GLY A 80 1.42 7.82 -2.83
N PRO A 81 1.63 7.26 -1.62
CA PRO A 81 0.88 6.10 -1.14
C PRO A 81 -0.55 6.42 -0.67
N SER A 82 -1.00 7.68 -0.79
CA SER A 82 -2.34 8.11 -0.36
C SER A 82 -3.47 7.55 -1.23
N GLY A 83 -3.17 7.15 -2.47
CA GLY A 83 -4.18 6.78 -3.47
C GLY A 83 -4.93 7.96 -4.08
N HIS A 84 -4.67 9.18 -3.60
CA HIS A 84 -5.23 10.42 -4.16
C HIS A 84 -4.19 11.15 -5.03
N PRO A 85 -4.64 12.12 -5.86
CA PRO A 85 -3.75 13.09 -6.50
C PRO A 85 -2.87 13.83 -5.48
N VAL A 86 -1.91 14.61 -5.99
CA VAL A 86 -1.02 15.42 -5.16
C VAL A 86 -1.83 16.36 -4.26
N TRP A 87 -1.35 16.53 -3.02
CA TRP A 87 -2.06 17.25 -1.97
C TRP A 87 -2.49 18.67 -2.38
N ASN A 88 -1.60 19.39 -3.07
CA ASN A 88 -1.83 20.75 -3.55
C ASN A 88 -2.86 20.85 -4.68
N GLU A 89 -3.36 19.74 -5.22
CA GLU A 89 -4.48 19.70 -6.14
C GLU A 89 -5.73 19.16 -5.43
N TRP A 90 -5.58 18.05 -4.70
CA TRP A 90 -6.66 17.39 -3.97
C TRP A 90 -7.39 18.31 -2.97
N MET A 91 -6.66 19.26 -2.38
CA MET A 91 -7.17 20.19 -1.36
C MET A 91 -7.55 21.58 -1.89
N GLN A 92 -7.35 21.88 -3.18
CA GLN A 92 -7.65 23.20 -3.75
C GLN A 92 -9.03 23.19 -4.42
N PRO A 93 -10.00 24.00 -3.98
CA PRO A 93 -11.34 24.04 -4.55
C PRO A 93 -11.40 24.33 -6.06
N GLU A 94 -10.41 25.06 -6.58
CA GLU A 94 -10.31 25.41 -8.00
C GLU A 94 -9.68 24.29 -8.85
N SER A 95 -9.14 23.24 -8.24
CA SER A 95 -8.55 22.11 -8.96
C SER A 95 -9.62 21.18 -9.52
N GLU A 96 -9.41 20.66 -10.73
CA GLU A 96 -10.23 19.60 -11.30
C GLU A 96 -10.16 18.29 -10.47
N SER A 97 -9.08 18.13 -9.70
CA SER A 97 -8.86 17.00 -8.80
C SER A 97 -9.40 17.25 -7.39
N PHE A 98 -10.13 18.33 -7.13
CA PHE A 98 -10.60 18.67 -5.79
C PHE A 98 -11.45 17.54 -5.16
N HIS A 99 -11.17 17.20 -3.90
CA HIS A 99 -11.85 16.09 -3.21
C HIS A 99 -13.37 16.27 -3.11
N GLY A 100 -13.87 17.52 -3.05
CA GLY A 100 -15.30 17.80 -3.03
C GLY A 100 -15.99 17.39 -4.34
N ILE A 101 -15.30 17.50 -5.49
CA ILE A 101 -15.80 17.01 -6.78
C ILE A 101 -15.86 15.48 -6.78
N ALA A 102 -14.81 14.83 -6.28
CA ALA A 102 -14.76 13.38 -6.18
C ALA A 102 -15.87 12.84 -5.26
N LEU A 103 -16.09 13.47 -4.11
CA LEU A 103 -17.17 13.13 -3.18
C LEU A 103 -18.55 13.25 -3.84
N ASN A 104 -18.82 14.35 -4.56
CA ASN A 104 -20.08 14.56 -5.26
C ASN A 104 -20.32 13.52 -6.37
N ASN A 105 -19.26 13.10 -7.07
CA ASN A 105 -19.37 12.19 -8.20
C ASN A 105 -19.51 10.72 -7.78
N ARG A 106 -18.85 10.30 -6.70
CA ARG A 106 -18.80 8.90 -6.26
C ARG A 106 -19.72 8.59 -5.08
N GLY A 107 -20.09 9.63 -4.33
CA GLY A 107 -20.82 9.50 -3.07
C GLY A 107 -19.91 9.09 -1.91
N ALA A 108 -20.36 9.39 -0.69
CA ALA A 108 -19.57 9.22 0.52
C ALA A 108 -19.25 7.74 0.84
N LEU A 109 -20.14 6.81 0.47
CA LEU A 109 -19.97 5.38 0.72
C LEU A 109 -18.74 4.78 -0.01
N ASP A 110 -18.40 5.30 -1.19
CA ASP A 110 -17.24 4.83 -1.97
C ASP A 110 -15.91 5.07 -1.22
N CYS A 111 -15.83 6.17 -0.48
CA CYS A 111 -14.66 6.52 0.33
C CYS A 111 -14.49 5.61 1.56
N GLY A 112 -15.56 4.93 1.99
CA GLY A 112 -15.58 4.18 3.26
C GLY A 112 -14.64 2.97 3.29
N SER A 113 -14.22 2.46 2.13
CA SER A 113 -13.24 1.37 2.02
C SER A 113 -11.92 1.70 2.75
N CYS A 114 -11.44 2.94 2.62
CA CYS A 114 -10.22 3.43 3.25
C CYS A 114 -10.48 4.32 4.47
N HIS A 115 -11.56 5.13 4.43
CA HIS A 115 -11.87 6.14 5.45
C HIS A 115 -12.82 5.64 6.54
N GLY A 116 -13.31 4.40 6.45
CA GLY A 116 -14.33 3.85 7.34
C GLY A 116 -15.74 4.28 6.94
N LEU A 117 -16.76 3.49 7.29
CA LEU A 117 -18.15 3.76 6.90
C LEU A 117 -18.69 5.07 7.45
N GLU A 118 -18.24 5.46 8.66
CA GLU A 118 -18.60 6.73 9.31
C GLU A 118 -17.70 7.89 8.85
N LEU A 119 -16.71 7.64 7.99
CA LEU A 119 -15.75 8.62 7.48
C LEU A 119 -14.93 9.36 8.56
N THR A 120 -14.86 8.79 9.76
CA THR A 120 -14.03 9.27 10.89
C THR A 120 -12.64 8.65 10.89
N GLY A 121 -12.26 7.95 9.82
CA GLY A 121 -10.96 7.33 9.63
C GLY A 121 -10.93 5.82 9.90
N ARG A 122 -10.04 5.14 9.18
CA ARG A 122 -9.71 3.71 9.37
C ARG A 122 -8.26 3.46 8.96
N ILE A 123 -8.03 3.32 7.66
CA ILE A 123 -6.70 3.23 7.04
C ILE A 123 -6.22 4.63 6.70
N ALA A 124 -7.13 5.42 6.11
CA ALA A 124 -6.94 6.83 5.83
C ALA A 124 -7.52 7.70 6.96
N VAL A 125 -7.17 8.98 6.90
CA VAL A 125 -7.64 10.01 7.84
C VAL A 125 -9.15 10.25 7.74
N GLY A 126 -9.77 10.68 8.84
CA GLY A 126 -11.18 11.05 8.86
C GLY A 126 -11.45 12.44 8.28
N CYS A 127 -12.65 12.64 7.75
CA CYS A 127 -13.13 13.95 7.29
C CYS A 127 -13.23 14.95 8.45
N ASP A 128 -13.45 14.44 9.66
CA ASP A 128 -13.59 15.19 10.92
C ASP A 128 -12.32 15.91 11.37
N ILE A 129 -11.16 15.59 10.77
CA ILE A 129 -9.92 16.36 10.98
C ILE A 129 -10.05 17.80 10.46
N CYS A 130 -10.87 18.03 9.43
CA CYS A 130 -11.04 19.35 8.81
C CYS A 130 -12.49 19.82 8.75
N HIS A 131 -13.46 18.91 8.61
CA HIS A 131 -14.89 19.22 8.55
C HIS A 131 -15.55 18.92 9.90
N THR A 132 -16.16 19.91 10.53
CA THR A 132 -16.86 19.68 11.80
C THR A 132 -17.97 18.64 11.62
N THR A 133 -18.30 17.91 12.69
CA THR A 133 -19.34 16.88 12.69
C THR A 133 -20.70 17.40 12.22
N GLU A 134 -21.02 18.68 12.45
CA GLU A 134 -22.21 19.35 11.92
C GLU A 134 -22.22 19.41 10.37
N ALA A 135 -21.06 19.65 9.74
CA ALA A 135 -20.94 19.61 8.29
C ALA A 135 -21.11 18.18 7.74
N LEU A 136 -20.59 17.17 8.43
CA LEU A 136 -20.71 15.76 8.04
C LEU A 136 -22.15 15.26 8.11
N THR A 137 -22.91 15.66 9.13
CA THR A 137 -24.34 15.30 9.26
C THR A 137 -25.22 15.89 8.17
N ASN A 138 -24.76 16.91 7.44
CA ASN A 138 -25.50 17.50 6.33
C ASN A 138 -25.17 16.85 4.97
N TRP A 139 -24.13 16.01 4.90
CA TRP A 139 -23.65 15.37 3.66
C TRP A 139 -24.03 13.90 3.56
N LEU A 140 -24.32 13.25 4.69
CA LEU A 140 -24.86 11.90 4.73
C LEU A 140 -26.40 12.00 4.78
N PRO A 141 -27.13 11.51 3.77
CA PRO A 141 -28.59 11.55 3.75
C PRO A 141 -29.23 10.73 4.87
#